data_AF-A0A8C8RYL5-F1
#
_entry.id   AF-A0A8C8RYL5-F1
#
_cell.length_a   1.000
_cell.length_b   1.000
_cell.length_c   1.000
_cell.angle_alpha   90.00
_cell.angle_beta   90.00
_cell.angle_gamma   90.00
#
_symmetry.space_group_name_H-M   'P 1'
#
loop_
_entity.id
_entity.type
_entity.pdbx_description
1 polymer ?
#
loop_
_entity_poly.entity_id
_entity_poly.type
_entity_poly.pdbx_seq_one_letter_code
_entity_poly.pdbx_strand_id
1 'polypeptide(L)'
;MGRCYFVEEAVGQYLSEFSTKSKACVTGLLIGQCSSQRDYVILASRTPPREEQNENNKNYHPKLADIDEEWVTTHASQLSRMLPGGLLVLGVFIVGAPELAKDIQNALCKLVFSVEKSVAKKRLWNFTDEEVSDRVALHVCSATKKILCRTYDMNDPKSSAKPADWKYQSGLSASWLSLECTINVNIHIPLSATSVNTELEKNTRNGLTQWAKQIEEGVFLINGQIKEDDTELLEGQKKSSRGNIQPRTQTFDVKVLTQLVSIVCGKCQ
;
A
#
# COMPACT_ATOMS: atom_id res chain seq x y z
N MET A 1 3.53 -1.75 -23.17
CA MET A 1 2.17 -2.29 -22.91
C MET A 1 1.76 -1.84 -21.51
N GLY A 2 0.48 -1.59 -21.29
CA GLY A 2 -0.03 -1.14 -19.98
C GLY A 2 -0.01 -2.25 -18.92
N ARG A 3 -0.09 -1.88 -17.64
CA ARG A 3 -0.22 -2.84 -16.53
C ARG A 3 -1.60 -3.50 -16.51
N CYS A 4 -1.74 -4.61 -15.79
CA CYS A 4 -3.00 -5.31 -15.61
C CYS A 4 -3.27 -5.53 -14.11
N TYR A 5 -4.37 -4.95 -13.63
CA TYR A 5 -4.86 -5.13 -12.26
C TYR A 5 -5.95 -6.20 -12.23
N PHE A 6 -5.72 -7.24 -11.43
CA PHE A 6 -6.71 -8.24 -11.05
C PHE A 6 -7.37 -7.80 -9.74
N VAL A 7 -8.69 -7.75 -9.71
CA VAL A 7 -9.43 -7.02 -8.68
C VAL A 7 -10.46 -7.92 -8.05
N GLU A 8 -10.47 -7.99 -6.71
CA GLU A 8 -11.45 -8.79 -5.99
C GLU A 8 -12.86 -8.25 -6.25
N GLU A 9 -13.84 -9.14 -6.50
CA GLU A 9 -15.20 -8.72 -6.85
C GLU A 9 -15.85 -7.82 -5.79
N ALA A 10 -15.53 -8.05 -4.51
CA ALA A 10 -15.98 -7.22 -3.39
C ALA A 10 -15.55 -5.75 -3.53
N VAL A 11 -14.39 -5.47 -4.14
CA VAL A 11 -13.94 -4.10 -4.44
C VAL A 11 -14.86 -3.45 -5.46
N GLY A 12 -15.25 -4.19 -6.50
CA GLY A 12 -16.20 -3.71 -7.51
C GLY A 12 -17.57 -3.40 -6.91
N GLN A 13 -18.07 -4.29 -6.05
CA GLN A 13 -19.33 -4.09 -5.32
C GLN A 13 -19.26 -2.83 -4.46
N TYR A 14 -18.22 -2.70 -3.64
CA TYR A 14 -17.99 -1.55 -2.77
C TYR A 14 -17.93 -0.23 -3.56
N LEU A 15 -17.17 -0.16 -4.65
CA LEU A 15 -17.09 1.03 -5.49
C LEU A 15 -18.44 1.40 -6.12
N SER A 16 -19.24 0.39 -6.50
CA SER A 16 -20.55 0.61 -7.12
C SER A 16 -21.60 1.21 -6.17
N GLU A 17 -21.43 1.02 -4.87
CA GLU A 17 -22.33 1.62 -3.87
C GLU A 17 -22.26 3.15 -3.88
N PHE A 18 -21.08 3.72 -4.12
CA PHE A 18 -20.90 5.18 -4.21
C PHE A 18 -21.55 5.76 -5.45
N SER A 19 -21.56 5.01 -6.56
CA SER A 19 -22.24 5.42 -7.80
C SER A 19 -23.76 5.45 -7.65
N THR A 20 -24.33 4.61 -6.78
CA THR A 20 -25.78 4.42 -6.67
C THR A 20 -26.42 5.38 -5.65
N LYS A 21 -25.67 5.77 -4.61
CA LYS A 21 -26.21 6.46 -3.43
C LYS A 21 -25.95 7.97 -3.41
N SER A 22 -25.11 8.53 -4.30
CA SER A 22 -24.56 9.88 -4.11
C SER A 22 -24.26 10.64 -5.41
N LYS A 23 -24.69 11.91 -5.48
CA LYS A 23 -24.17 12.90 -6.46
C LYS A 23 -22.78 13.45 -6.07
N ALA A 24 -22.26 13.05 -4.91
CA ALA A 24 -20.99 13.53 -4.40
C ALA A 24 -19.79 12.82 -5.01
N CYS A 25 -18.71 13.59 -5.14
CA CYS A 25 -17.38 13.09 -5.45
C CYS A 25 -16.84 12.32 -4.23
N VAL A 26 -16.43 11.08 -4.45
CA VAL A 26 -15.84 10.22 -3.42
C VAL A 26 -14.41 9.91 -3.81
N THR A 27 -13.47 10.13 -2.90
CA THR A 27 -12.06 9.77 -3.08
C THR A 27 -11.65 8.69 -2.09
N GLY A 28 -10.64 7.90 -2.44
CA GLY A 28 -10.12 6.86 -1.59
C GLY A 28 -8.87 6.20 -2.15
N LEU A 29 -8.46 5.12 -1.49
CA LEU A 29 -7.22 4.40 -1.70
C LEU A 29 -7.49 2.97 -2.15
N LEU A 30 -6.62 2.45 -3.01
CA LEU A 30 -6.63 1.07 -3.47
C LEU A 30 -5.47 0.33 -2.80
N ILE A 31 -5.75 -0.86 -2.28
CA ILE A 31 -4.83 -1.65 -1.47
C ILE A 31 -4.69 -3.04 -2.07
N GLY A 32 -3.46 -3.54 -2.08
CA GLY A 32 -3.16 -4.90 -2.46
C GLY A 32 -1.68 -5.12 -2.69
N GLN A 33 -1.34 -5.97 -3.66
CA GLN A 33 0.03 -6.42 -3.90
C GLN A 33 0.45 -6.12 -5.34
N CYS A 34 1.66 -5.58 -5.51
CA CYS A 34 2.30 -5.44 -6.81
C CYS A 34 3.22 -6.62 -7.10
N SER A 35 3.38 -6.96 -8.37
CA SER A 35 4.50 -7.79 -8.82
C SER A 35 4.99 -7.34 -10.21
N SER A 36 6.12 -7.88 -10.67
CA SER A 36 6.65 -7.58 -12.00
C SER A 36 5.67 -7.92 -13.13
N GLN A 37 4.78 -8.89 -12.93
CA GLN A 37 3.86 -9.39 -13.97
C GLN A 37 2.39 -9.05 -13.74
N ARG A 38 1.93 -9.01 -12.49
CA ARG A 38 0.51 -8.85 -12.13
C ARG A 38 0.35 -8.02 -10.86
N ASP A 39 -0.63 -7.13 -10.88
CA ASP A 39 -1.03 -6.41 -9.67
C ASP A 39 -2.39 -6.91 -9.21
N TYR A 40 -2.56 -7.01 -7.90
CA TYR A 40 -3.78 -7.49 -7.28
C TYR A 40 -4.35 -6.41 -6.39
N VAL A 41 -5.59 -5.98 -6.64
CA VAL A 41 -6.35 -5.07 -5.77
C VAL A 41 -7.35 -5.90 -4.98
N ILE A 42 -7.18 -5.95 -3.67
CA ILE A 42 -8.05 -6.76 -2.79
C ILE A 42 -8.95 -5.91 -1.90
N LEU A 43 -8.64 -4.63 -1.74
CA LEU A 43 -9.42 -3.73 -0.89
C LEU A 43 -9.42 -2.31 -1.48
N ALA A 44 -10.54 -1.63 -1.33
CA ALA A 44 -10.65 -0.20 -1.53
C ALA A 44 -11.13 0.44 -0.22
N SER A 45 -10.51 1.56 0.17
CA SER A 45 -10.88 2.31 1.36
C SER A 45 -11.25 3.73 0.99
N ARG A 46 -12.46 4.16 1.34
CA ARG A 46 -12.90 5.55 1.11
C ARG A 46 -12.15 6.44 2.10
N THR A 47 -11.66 7.59 1.63
CA THR A 47 -11.13 8.62 2.54
C THR A 47 -12.28 9.17 3.39
N PRO A 48 -12.17 9.08 4.73
CA PRO A 48 -13.21 9.58 5.63
C PRO A 48 -13.49 11.07 5.39
N PRO A 49 -14.74 11.55 5.53
CA PRO A 49 -15.00 12.98 5.55
C PRO A 49 -14.30 13.63 6.76
N ARG A 50 -13.79 14.85 6.60
CA ARG A 50 -13.19 15.60 7.71
C ARG A 50 -14.29 16.00 8.69
N GLU A 51 -14.02 15.92 9.99
CA GLU A 51 -15.02 16.18 11.06
C GLU A 51 -15.67 17.57 10.93
N GLU A 52 -14.93 18.58 10.48
CA GLU A 52 -15.40 19.95 10.24
C GLU A 52 -16.53 20.05 9.17
N GLN A 53 -16.64 19.08 8.26
CA GLN A 53 -17.70 19.03 7.25
C GLN A 53 -18.99 18.37 7.76
N ASN A 54 -18.93 17.60 8.87
CA ASN A 54 -20.08 16.85 9.38
C ASN A 54 -21.03 17.68 10.25
N GLU A 55 -20.53 18.72 10.93
CA GLU A 55 -21.34 19.53 11.86
C GLU A 55 -22.27 20.54 11.14
N ASN A 56 -21.88 21.04 9.96
CA ASN A 56 -22.54 22.21 9.36
C ASN A 56 -23.58 21.93 8.27
N ASN A 57 -23.71 20.71 7.71
CA ASN A 57 -24.75 20.45 6.70
C ASN A 57 -25.04 18.95 6.49
N LYS A 58 -26.19 18.47 6.99
CA LYS A 58 -26.69 17.10 6.75
C LYS A 58 -26.99 16.79 5.27
N ASN A 59 -26.96 17.80 4.39
CA ASN A 59 -27.14 17.69 2.92
C ASN A 59 -25.87 18.03 2.12
N TYR A 60 -24.69 18.06 2.75
CA TYR A 60 -23.45 18.35 2.04
C TYR A 60 -23.05 17.20 1.12
N HIS A 61 -22.98 17.49 -0.18
CA HIS A 61 -22.44 16.60 -1.18
C HIS A 61 -21.04 17.08 -1.58
N PRO A 62 -19.96 16.40 -1.14
CA PRO A 62 -18.61 16.79 -1.51
C PRO A 62 -18.46 16.88 -3.03
N LYS A 63 -17.90 17.99 -3.50
CA LYS A 63 -17.55 18.23 -4.90
C LYS A 63 -16.07 17.90 -5.11
N LEU A 64 -15.66 17.85 -6.36
CA LEU A 64 -14.26 17.61 -6.70
C LEU A 64 -13.30 18.65 -6.10
N ALA A 65 -13.73 19.91 -6.02
CA ALA A 65 -12.95 21.00 -5.43
C ALA A 65 -12.76 20.85 -3.90
N ASP A 66 -13.58 20.03 -3.26
CA ASP A 66 -13.54 19.79 -1.81
C ASP A 66 -12.60 18.65 -1.43
N ILE A 67 -11.93 18.02 -2.41
CA ILE A 67 -10.91 17.01 -2.14
C ILE A 67 -9.69 17.70 -1.52
N ASP A 68 -9.49 17.43 -0.23
CA ASP A 68 -8.31 17.84 0.52
C ASP A 68 -7.17 16.84 0.30
N GLU A 69 -6.16 17.28 -0.46
CA GLU A 69 -4.95 16.50 -0.74
C GLU A 69 -4.18 16.12 0.54
N GLU A 70 -4.06 17.04 1.50
CA GLU A 70 -3.36 16.79 2.76
C GLU A 70 -4.11 15.72 3.58
N TRP A 71 -5.43 15.77 3.57
CA TRP A 71 -6.24 14.76 4.26
C TRP A 71 -6.13 13.37 3.61
N VAL A 72 -6.18 13.28 2.27
CA VAL A 72 -5.99 12.01 1.56
C VAL A 72 -4.60 11.42 1.82
N THR A 73 -3.56 12.24 1.83
CA THR A 73 -2.19 11.77 2.13
C THR A 73 -2.01 11.36 3.59
N THR A 74 -2.72 12.02 4.51
CA THR A 74 -2.77 11.62 5.93
C THR A 74 -3.44 10.26 6.10
N HIS A 75 -4.60 10.07 5.47
CA HIS A 75 -5.31 8.79 5.43
C HIS A 75 -4.42 7.69 4.85
N ALA A 76 -3.72 7.94 3.74
CA ALA A 76 -2.80 6.98 3.13
C ALA A 76 -1.64 6.61 4.06
N SER A 77 -1.05 7.59 4.74
CA SER A 77 0.02 7.36 5.71
C SER A 77 -0.41 6.55 6.93
N GLN A 78 -1.66 6.70 7.37
CA GLN A 78 -2.22 5.93 8.47
C GLN A 78 -2.49 4.50 8.02
N LEU A 79 -3.20 4.32 6.90
CA LEU A 79 -3.47 3.00 6.36
C LEU A 79 -2.19 2.24 6.05
N SER A 80 -1.19 2.85 5.41
CA SER A 80 0.07 2.17 5.06
C SER A 80 0.80 1.57 6.27
N ARG A 81 0.60 2.12 7.47
CA ARG A 81 1.17 1.60 8.74
C ARG A 81 0.33 0.50 9.37
N MET A 82 -0.92 0.35 8.94
CA MET A 82 -1.87 -0.64 9.43
C MET A 82 -1.96 -1.87 8.51
N LEU A 83 -1.39 -1.80 7.32
CA LEU A 83 -1.38 -2.93 6.39
C LEU A 83 -0.47 -4.04 6.91
N PRO A 84 -0.90 -5.31 6.83
CA PRO A 84 0.00 -6.43 7.05
C PRO A 84 1.11 -6.44 5.98
N GLY A 85 2.22 -7.10 6.29
CA GLY A 85 3.32 -7.29 5.35
C GLY A 85 2.85 -7.90 4.02
N GLY A 86 3.49 -7.50 2.92
CA GLY A 86 3.11 -7.92 1.57
C GLY A 86 1.98 -7.12 0.92
N LEU A 87 1.29 -6.26 1.68
CA LEU A 87 0.29 -5.33 1.14
C LEU A 87 0.79 -3.89 1.17
N LEU A 88 0.37 -3.13 0.16
CA LEU A 88 0.69 -1.72 0.03
C LEU A 88 -0.48 -0.93 -0.57
N VAL A 89 -0.40 0.39 -0.42
CA VAL A 89 -1.30 1.33 -1.09
C VAL A 89 -0.87 1.44 -2.55
N LEU A 90 -1.64 0.83 -3.45
CA LEU A 90 -1.35 0.74 -4.88
C LEU A 90 -1.63 2.03 -5.63
N GLY A 91 -2.49 2.88 -5.06
CA GLY A 91 -2.88 4.13 -5.68
C GLY A 91 -4.20 4.67 -5.12
N VAL A 92 -4.88 5.51 -5.91
CA VAL A 92 -6.09 6.24 -5.51
C VAL A 92 -7.24 5.98 -6.47
N PHE A 93 -8.46 6.15 -5.96
CA PHE A 93 -9.66 6.18 -6.78
C PHE A 93 -10.48 7.45 -6.54
N ILE A 94 -11.18 7.89 -7.59
CA ILE A 94 -12.25 8.89 -7.50
C ILE A 94 -13.50 8.34 -8.19
N VAL A 95 -14.62 8.36 -7.47
CA VAL A 95 -15.96 8.18 -8.01
C VAL A 95 -16.56 9.56 -8.25
N GLY A 96 -16.98 9.86 -9.47
CA GLY A 96 -17.45 11.20 -9.82
C GLY A 96 -18.31 11.24 -11.08
N ALA A 97 -18.92 12.39 -11.30
CA ALA A 97 -19.82 12.62 -12.42
C ALA A 97 -19.04 12.73 -13.76
N PRO A 98 -19.60 12.26 -14.88
CA PRO A 98 -18.90 12.24 -16.17
C PRO A 98 -18.51 13.63 -16.69
N GLU A 99 -19.23 14.67 -16.31
CA GLU A 99 -18.99 16.06 -16.72
C GLU A 99 -17.63 16.59 -16.21
N LEU A 100 -17.16 16.05 -15.07
CA LEU A 100 -15.91 16.42 -14.43
C LEU A 100 -14.75 15.50 -14.81
N ALA A 101 -14.90 14.62 -15.80
CA ALA A 101 -13.93 13.58 -16.11
C ALA A 101 -12.50 14.13 -16.30
N LYS A 102 -12.34 15.25 -17.01
CA LYS A 102 -11.02 15.86 -17.23
C LYS A 102 -10.39 16.37 -15.92
N ASP A 103 -11.18 17.03 -15.08
CA ASP A 103 -10.70 17.56 -13.80
C ASP A 103 -10.39 16.44 -12.81
N ILE A 104 -11.20 15.37 -12.82
CA ILE A 104 -10.95 14.14 -12.03
C ILE A 104 -9.61 13.53 -12.42
N GLN A 105 -9.26 13.47 -13.70
CA GLN A 105 -7.96 12.94 -14.13
C GLN A 105 -6.80 13.80 -13.62
N ASN A 106 -6.94 15.12 -13.63
CA ASN A 106 -5.93 16.03 -13.07
C ASN A 106 -5.80 15.87 -11.56
N ALA A 107 -6.92 15.72 -10.85
CA ALA A 107 -6.94 15.47 -9.41
C ALA A 107 -6.29 14.12 -9.06
N LEU A 108 -6.65 13.05 -9.77
CA LEU A 108 -6.04 11.73 -9.61
C LEU A 108 -4.53 11.77 -9.81
N CYS A 109 -4.05 12.43 -10.88
CA CYS A 109 -2.63 12.61 -11.13
C CYS A 109 -1.91 13.20 -9.91
N LYS A 110 -2.39 14.36 -9.42
CA LYS A 110 -1.82 15.03 -8.24
C LYS A 110 -1.86 14.13 -7.00
N LEU A 111 -3.01 13.53 -6.72
CA LEU A 111 -3.20 12.67 -5.55
C LEU A 111 -2.28 11.46 -5.55
N VAL A 112 -2.10 10.76 -6.68
CA VAL A 112 -1.21 9.60 -6.76
C VAL A 112 0.21 9.98 -6.31
N PHE A 113 0.78 11.06 -6.87
CA PHE A 113 2.13 11.50 -6.52
C PHE A 113 2.24 11.97 -5.07
N SER A 114 1.25 12.73 -4.58
CA SER A 114 1.28 13.22 -3.21
C SER A 114 1.11 12.10 -2.18
N VAL A 115 0.27 11.11 -2.48
CA VAL A 115 0.10 9.89 -1.67
C VAL A 115 1.40 9.10 -1.64
N GLU A 116 2.00 8.81 -2.80
CA GLU A 116 3.26 8.05 -2.84
C GLU A 116 4.36 8.77 -2.08
N LYS A 117 4.55 10.07 -2.32
CA LYS A 117 5.55 10.87 -1.63
C LYS A 117 5.36 10.85 -0.11
N SER A 118 4.12 10.94 0.36
CA SER A 118 3.81 10.95 1.80
C SER A 118 4.05 9.57 2.44
N VAL A 119 3.61 8.51 1.76
CA VAL A 119 3.81 7.12 2.21
C VAL A 119 5.30 6.77 2.21
N ALA A 120 6.02 7.02 1.11
CA ALA A 120 7.45 6.75 0.98
C ALA A 120 8.29 7.52 2.02
N LYS A 121 7.98 8.81 2.27
CA LYS A 121 8.71 9.61 3.27
C LYS A 121 8.65 9.00 4.68
N LYS A 122 7.58 8.26 5.00
CA LYS A 122 7.35 7.67 6.32
C LYS A 122 7.78 6.21 6.44
N ARG A 123 8.20 5.56 5.34
CA ARG A 123 8.74 4.21 5.38
C ARG A 123 10.12 4.23 6.04
N LEU A 124 10.40 3.19 6.83
CA LEU A 124 11.70 2.96 7.47
C LEU A 124 12.64 2.13 6.59
N TRP A 125 12.06 1.36 5.67
CA TRP A 125 12.74 0.51 4.70
C TRP A 125 12.37 0.96 3.29
N ASN A 126 13.31 0.76 2.37
CA ASN A 126 13.03 0.85 0.94
C ASN A 126 12.81 -0.57 0.43
N PHE A 127 11.86 -0.76 -0.49
CA PHE A 127 11.85 -2.00 -1.24
C PHE A 127 13.07 -1.99 -2.18
N THR A 128 13.53 -3.17 -2.58
CA THR A 128 14.69 -3.33 -3.48
C THR A 128 14.47 -2.57 -4.80
N ASP A 129 15.54 -2.28 -5.54
CA ASP A 129 15.52 -1.53 -6.81
C ASP A 129 14.64 -2.17 -7.91
N GLU A 130 14.13 -3.38 -7.68
CA GLU A 130 13.19 -4.09 -8.54
C GLU A 130 11.70 -3.74 -8.25
N GLU A 131 11.44 -2.76 -7.38
CA GLU A 131 10.07 -2.37 -7.04
C GLU A 131 9.33 -1.80 -8.26
N VAL A 132 8.10 -2.26 -8.42
CA VAL A 132 7.13 -1.64 -9.33
C VAL A 132 6.88 -0.20 -8.88
N SER A 133 7.40 0.77 -9.65
CA SER A 133 7.18 2.20 -9.42
C SER A 133 5.81 2.68 -9.91
N ASP A 134 5.09 1.90 -10.70
CA ASP A 134 3.77 2.27 -11.19
C ASP A 134 2.73 2.29 -10.05
N ARG A 135 1.91 3.35 -10.02
CA ARG A 135 0.76 3.49 -9.10
C ARG A 135 -0.52 3.76 -9.89
N VAL A 136 -1.63 3.18 -9.43
CA VAL A 136 -2.91 3.24 -10.13
C VAL A 136 -3.73 4.49 -9.79
N ALA A 137 -4.30 5.10 -10.82
CA ALA A 137 -5.32 6.13 -10.74
C ALA A 137 -6.61 5.59 -11.35
N LEU A 138 -7.62 5.39 -10.51
CA LEU A 138 -8.91 4.82 -10.92
C LEU A 138 -9.99 5.90 -10.93
N HIS A 139 -10.60 6.15 -12.08
CA HIS A 139 -11.82 6.94 -12.16
C HIS A 139 -13.02 6.02 -12.41
N VAL A 140 -14.02 6.11 -11.55
CA VAL A 140 -15.30 5.43 -11.71
C VAL A 140 -16.38 6.47 -11.99
N CYS A 141 -17.00 6.38 -13.17
CA CYS A 141 -18.12 7.25 -13.50
C CYS A 141 -19.35 6.87 -12.65
N SER A 142 -19.89 7.81 -11.89
CA SER A 142 -21.06 7.58 -11.04
C SER A 142 -22.33 7.25 -11.85
N ALA A 143 -22.48 7.84 -13.04
CA ALA A 143 -23.66 7.62 -13.89
C ALA A 143 -23.61 6.30 -14.67
N THR A 144 -22.48 6.02 -15.34
CA THR A 144 -22.37 4.86 -16.25
C THR A 144 -21.70 3.65 -15.62
N LYS A 145 -21.12 3.79 -14.42
CA LYS A 145 -20.25 2.80 -13.77
C LYS A 145 -19.02 2.43 -14.60
N LYS A 146 -18.73 3.17 -15.68
CA LYS A 146 -17.55 2.95 -16.51
C LYS A 146 -16.29 3.27 -15.72
N ILE A 147 -15.31 2.39 -15.84
CA ILE A 147 -14.00 2.51 -15.20
C ILE A 147 -12.99 3.03 -16.22
N LEU A 148 -12.20 4.01 -15.79
CA LEU A 148 -11.00 4.47 -16.48
C LEU A 148 -9.81 4.23 -15.55
N CYS A 149 -8.97 3.27 -15.90
CA CYS A 149 -7.79 2.87 -15.14
C CYS A 149 -6.53 3.36 -15.86
N ARG A 150 -5.69 4.09 -15.13
CA ARG A 150 -4.38 4.58 -15.62
C ARG A 150 -3.31 4.35 -14.58
N THR A 151 -2.06 4.27 -15.01
CA THR A 151 -0.90 4.22 -14.13
C THR A 151 0.03 5.39 -14.36
N TYR A 152 0.72 5.77 -13.30
CA TYR A 152 1.78 6.77 -13.29
C TYR A 152 3.04 6.12 -12.77
N ASP A 153 4.15 6.33 -13.47
CA ASP A 153 5.47 5.92 -13.01
C ASP A 153 5.97 6.92 -11.97
N MET A 154 6.15 6.48 -10.73
CA MET A 154 6.58 7.36 -9.64
C MET A 154 8.04 7.82 -9.77
N ASN A 155 8.85 7.13 -10.57
CA ASN A 155 10.25 7.50 -10.83
C ASN A 155 10.38 8.54 -11.95
N ASP A 156 9.38 8.67 -12.81
CA ASP A 156 9.33 9.69 -13.86
C ASP A 156 8.06 10.54 -13.73
N PRO A 157 8.08 11.61 -12.91
CA PRO A 157 6.94 12.51 -12.75
C PRO A 157 6.52 13.24 -14.03
N LYS A 158 7.37 13.25 -15.06
CA LYS A 158 7.06 13.83 -16.38
C LYS A 158 6.41 12.81 -17.31
N SER A 159 6.41 11.53 -16.94
CA SER A 159 5.83 10.46 -17.74
C SER A 159 4.33 10.68 -17.90
N SER A 160 3.85 10.41 -19.12
CA SER A 160 2.41 10.42 -19.39
C SER A 160 1.73 9.21 -18.76
N ALA A 161 0.48 9.40 -18.33
CA ALA A 161 -0.32 8.33 -17.76
C ALA A 161 -0.53 7.20 -18.79
N LYS A 162 -0.22 5.96 -18.40
CA LYS A 162 -0.38 4.78 -19.27
C LYS A 162 -1.75 4.15 -18.99
N PRO A 163 -2.52 3.75 -20.01
CA PRO A 163 -3.74 2.98 -19.76
C PRO A 163 -3.38 1.62 -19.12
N ALA A 164 -4.23 1.14 -18.23
CA ALA A 164 -4.07 -0.17 -17.60
C ALA A 164 -5.37 -0.97 -17.63
N ASP A 165 -5.23 -2.29 -17.70
CA ASP A 165 -6.35 -3.22 -17.64
C ASP A 165 -6.89 -3.33 -16.22
N TRP A 166 -8.20 -3.43 -16.09
CA TRP A 166 -8.91 -3.61 -14.82
C TRP A 166 -9.86 -4.81 -14.94
N LYS A 167 -9.51 -5.94 -14.31
CA LYS A 167 -10.18 -7.22 -14.48
C LYS A 167 -10.65 -7.76 -13.14
N TYR A 168 -11.96 -7.94 -12.99
CA TYR A 168 -12.53 -8.55 -11.79
C TYR A 168 -12.31 -10.06 -11.77
N GLN A 169 -12.00 -10.59 -10.60
CA GLN A 169 -11.83 -12.02 -10.36
C GLN A 169 -12.22 -12.34 -8.91
N SER A 170 -12.92 -13.45 -8.71
CA SER A 170 -13.32 -13.94 -7.39
C SER A 170 -12.18 -14.72 -6.71
N GLY A 171 -11.99 -14.51 -5.41
CA GLY A 171 -11.14 -15.34 -4.57
C GLY A 171 -9.65 -15.16 -4.85
N LEU A 172 -9.21 -13.94 -5.15
CA LEU A 172 -7.80 -13.63 -5.43
C LEU A 172 -6.88 -13.97 -4.26
N SER A 173 -7.33 -13.66 -3.05
CA SER A 173 -6.58 -13.92 -1.82
C SER A 173 -6.68 -15.37 -1.33
N ALA A 174 -7.57 -16.19 -1.91
CA ALA A 174 -7.83 -17.55 -1.45
C ALA A 174 -6.62 -18.49 -1.64
N SER A 175 -5.73 -18.18 -2.59
CA SER A 175 -4.52 -18.96 -2.87
C SER A 175 -3.23 -18.29 -2.37
N TRP A 176 -3.33 -17.20 -1.60
CA TRP A 176 -2.15 -16.53 -1.08
C TRP A 176 -1.51 -17.32 0.06
N LEU A 177 -0.18 -17.34 0.05
CA LEU A 177 0.60 -17.92 1.13
C LEU A 177 0.67 -16.91 2.27
N SER A 178 0.55 -17.41 3.50
CA SER A 178 0.73 -16.60 4.70
C SER A 178 2.13 -16.84 5.25
N LEU A 179 2.87 -15.76 5.47
CA LEU A 179 4.15 -15.78 6.17
C LEU A 179 3.94 -15.19 7.55
N GLU A 180 4.18 -15.97 8.59
CA GLU A 180 4.08 -15.52 9.98
C GLU A 180 5.47 -15.27 10.54
N CYS A 181 5.72 -14.05 11.02
CA CYS A 181 7.00 -13.66 11.58
C CYS A 181 6.76 -12.93 12.90
N THR A 182 7.47 -13.34 13.95
CA THR A 182 7.47 -12.62 15.24
C THR A 182 8.83 -11.99 15.46
N ILE A 183 8.86 -10.67 15.63
CA ILE A 183 10.09 -9.91 15.91
C ILE A 183 9.93 -9.25 17.27
N ASN A 184 10.85 -9.56 18.19
CA ASN A 184 10.92 -8.90 19.49
C ASN A 184 11.71 -7.60 19.37
N VAL A 185 11.07 -6.48 19.67
CA VAL A 185 11.66 -5.15 19.53
C VAL A 185 12.15 -4.66 20.90
N ASN A 186 13.46 -4.52 21.05
CA ASN A 186 14.10 -3.88 22.20
C ASN A 186 15.16 -2.89 21.70
N ILE A 187 14.75 -1.65 21.45
CA ILE A 187 15.60 -0.62 20.83
C ILE A 187 15.93 0.44 21.87
N HIS A 188 17.21 0.79 21.97
CA HIS A 188 17.68 1.93 22.75
C HIS A 188 18.12 3.06 21.80
N ILE A 189 17.44 4.20 21.84
CA ILE A 189 17.74 5.35 20.98
C ILE A 189 18.42 6.42 21.84
N PRO A 190 19.74 6.63 21.71
CA PRO A 190 20.44 7.66 22.48
C PRO A 190 19.97 9.05 22.04
N LEU A 191 19.69 9.91 23.01
CA LEU A 191 19.32 11.31 22.79
C LEU A 191 20.47 12.21 23.22
N SER A 192 20.76 13.26 22.43
CA SER A 192 21.68 14.30 22.87
C SER A 192 21.03 15.14 23.98
N ALA A 193 21.75 15.37 25.07
CA ALA A 193 21.23 16.11 26.23
C ALA A 193 21.08 17.62 25.98
N THR A 194 21.58 18.15 24.86
CA THR A 194 21.74 19.59 24.59
C THR A 194 20.76 20.17 23.57
N SER A 195 19.77 19.42 23.09
CA SER A 195 19.02 19.78 21.87
C SER A 195 17.50 19.90 22.00
N VAL A 196 16.95 20.88 21.28
CA VAL A 196 15.51 21.23 21.15
C VAL A 196 14.72 20.11 20.44
N ASN A 197 13.42 19.96 20.74
CA ASN A 197 12.47 18.93 20.27
C ASN A 197 12.59 18.46 18.80
N THR A 198 13.01 19.31 17.85
CA THR A 198 13.22 18.94 16.43
C THR A 198 14.29 17.84 16.26
N GLU A 199 15.23 17.73 17.20
CA GLU A 199 16.21 16.64 17.20
C GLU A 199 15.62 15.30 17.67
N LEU A 200 14.53 15.29 18.46
CA LEU A 200 13.95 14.05 18.96
C LEU A 200 13.34 13.19 17.86
N GLU A 201 12.52 13.78 16.98
CA GLU A 201 11.94 13.05 15.82
C GLU A 201 13.05 12.51 14.92
N LYS A 202 14.06 13.33 14.66
CA LYS A 202 15.23 12.95 13.85
C LYS A 202 16.02 11.82 14.48
N ASN A 203 16.34 11.90 15.78
CA ASN A 203 17.09 10.87 16.50
C ASN A 203 16.28 9.57 16.59
N THR A 204 14.97 9.66 16.86
CA THR A 204 14.06 8.52 16.87
C THR A 204 14.02 7.85 15.50
N ARG A 205 13.85 8.63 14.44
CA ARG A 205 13.86 8.12 13.07
C ARG A 205 15.19 7.46 12.72
N ASN A 206 16.32 8.07 13.07
CA ASN A 206 17.63 7.50 12.82
C ASN A 206 17.83 6.16 13.53
N GLY A 207 17.45 6.08 14.82
CA GLY A 207 17.52 4.83 15.59
C GLY A 207 16.63 3.73 15.00
N LEU A 208 15.41 4.08 14.60
CA LEU A 208 14.49 3.15 13.93
C LEU A 208 14.99 2.70 12.56
N THR A 209 15.58 3.60 11.77
CA THR A 209 16.19 3.26 10.47
C THR A 209 17.38 2.32 10.64
N GLN A 210 18.22 2.54 11.66
CA GLN A 210 19.33 1.61 11.96
C GLN A 210 18.81 0.24 12.38
N TRP A 211 17.79 0.18 13.23
CA TRP A 211 17.15 -1.08 13.61
C TRP A 211 16.52 -1.78 12.41
N ALA A 212 15.78 -1.06 11.55
CA ALA A 212 15.18 -1.63 10.35
C ALA A 212 16.26 -2.22 9.43
N LYS A 213 17.38 -1.53 9.23
CA LYS A 213 18.51 -2.02 8.45
C LYS A 213 19.10 -3.32 9.01
N GLN A 214 19.16 -3.49 10.33
CA GLN A 214 19.61 -4.77 10.94
C GLN A 214 18.66 -5.93 10.64
N ILE A 215 17.36 -5.65 10.52
CA ILE A 215 16.36 -6.64 10.12
C ILE A 215 16.52 -6.98 8.63
N GLU A 216 16.72 -5.97 7.78
CA GLU A 216 16.98 -6.15 6.34
C GLU A 216 18.24 -6.98 6.07
N GLU A 217 19.32 -6.74 6.82
CA GLU A 217 20.58 -7.49 6.74
C GLU A 217 20.55 -8.84 7.49
N GLY A 218 19.41 -9.20 8.08
CA GLY A 218 19.22 -10.44 8.83
C GLY A 218 19.16 -11.69 7.95
N VAL A 219 19.39 -12.85 8.56
CA VAL A 219 19.18 -14.15 7.90
C VAL A 219 17.77 -14.64 8.19
N PHE A 220 16.99 -14.91 7.14
CA PHE A 220 15.62 -15.37 7.24
C PHE A 220 15.55 -16.90 7.12
N LEU A 221 14.96 -17.55 8.11
CA LEU A 221 14.63 -18.97 8.08
C LEU A 221 13.15 -19.15 7.79
N ILE A 222 12.81 -19.89 6.74
CA ILE A 222 11.44 -20.25 6.40
C ILE A 222 11.24 -21.73 6.77
N ASN A 223 10.34 -22.00 7.72
CA ASN A 223 10.16 -23.31 8.35
C ASN A 223 11.49 -23.91 8.85
N GLY A 224 12.37 -23.06 9.38
CA GLY A 224 13.68 -23.45 9.92
C GLY A 224 14.79 -23.65 8.89
N GLN A 225 14.55 -23.38 7.60
CA GLN A 225 15.54 -23.52 6.54
C GLN A 225 15.88 -22.17 5.91
N ILE A 226 17.15 -21.95 5.60
CA ILE A 226 17.57 -20.84 4.73
C ILE A 226 17.15 -21.19 3.32
N LYS A 227 16.51 -20.26 2.62
CA LYS A 227 16.16 -20.37 1.20
C LYS A 227 16.92 -19.31 0.42
N GLU A 228 17.27 -19.61 -0.82
CA GLU A 228 17.80 -18.60 -1.76
C GLU A 228 16.66 -17.69 -2.23
N ASP A 229 16.97 -16.45 -2.59
CA ASP A 229 15.98 -15.38 -2.85
C ASP A 229 14.88 -15.77 -3.85
N ASP A 230 15.21 -16.55 -4.88
CA ASP A 230 14.28 -16.97 -5.95
C ASP A 230 13.66 -18.36 -5.75
N THR A 231 13.85 -18.98 -4.58
CA THR A 231 13.35 -20.34 -4.32
C THR A 231 11.82 -20.33 -4.17
N GLU A 232 11.12 -21.16 -4.95
CA GLU A 232 9.67 -21.28 -4.79
C GLU A 232 9.32 -21.85 -3.39
N LEU A 233 8.38 -21.22 -2.69
CA LEU A 233 8.00 -21.68 -1.35
C LEU A 233 7.25 -23.03 -1.35
N LEU A 234 6.69 -23.43 -2.50
CA LEU A 234 5.83 -24.59 -2.69
C LEU A 234 6.52 -25.82 -3.32
N GLU A 235 7.84 -25.81 -3.44
CA GLU A 235 8.58 -26.92 -4.04
C GLU A 235 8.20 -28.28 -3.43
N GLY A 236 7.84 -29.24 -4.29
CA GLY A 236 7.50 -30.61 -3.90
C GLY A 236 6.00 -30.92 -3.74
N GLN A 237 5.09 -29.95 -3.80
CA GLN A 237 3.66 -30.24 -3.84
C GLN A 237 3.24 -30.68 -5.26
N LYS A 238 3.17 -32.00 -5.50
CA LYS A 238 2.54 -32.55 -6.71
C LYS A 238 1.13 -31.98 -6.83
N LYS A 239 0.85 -31.22 -7.89
CA LYS A 239 -0.52 -30.88 -8.32
C LYS A 239 -1.28 -32.18 -8.50
N SER A 240 -2.11 -32.57 -7.53
CA SER A 240 -2.97 -33.74 -7.69
C SER A 240 -4.00 -33.40 -8.77
N SER A 241 -3.83 -34.00 -9.95
CA SER A 241 -4.83 -33.97 -11.00
C SER A 241 -6.13 -34.60 -10.47
N ARG A 242 -7.22 -33.83 -10.52
CA ARG A 242 -8.62 -34.21 -10.20
C ARG A 242 -8.97 -34.24 -8.70
N GLY A 243 -9.68 -33.20 -8.29
CA GLY A 243 -10.42 -33.14 -7.03
C GLY A 243 -10.61 -31.68 -6.61
N ASN A 244 -11.81 -31.30 -6.16
CA ASN A 244 -12.10 -29.96 -5.62
C ASN A 244 -11.09 -29.59 -4.52
N ILE A 245 -10.10 -28.76 -4.83
CA ILE A 245 -9.15 -28.26 -3.84
C ILE A 245 -9.87 -27.10 -3.14
N GLN A 246 -10.30 -27.33 -1.89
CA GLN A 246 -10.62 -26.22 -1.00
C GLN A 246 -9.39 -25.29 -0.95
N PRO A 247 -9.54 -23.98 -1.13
CA PRO A 247 -8.44 -23.04 -0.97
C PRO A 247 -7.97 -23.11 0.49
N ARG A 248 -6.87 -23.82 0.74
CA ARG A 248 -6.28 -23.91 2.06
C ARG A 248 -5.14 -22.92 2.11
N THR A 249 -5.34 -21.82 2.83
CA THR A 249 -4.26 -20.88 3.15
C THR A 249 -3.14 -21.67 3.81
N GLN A 250 -1.97 -21.68 3.17
CA GLN A 250 -0.79 -22.33 3.71
C GLN A 250 0.03 -21.28 4.46
N THR A 251 0.33 -21.58 5.71
CA THR A 251 1.12 -20.71 6.58
C THR A 251 2.55 -21.25 6.69
N PHE A 252 3.53 -20.35 6.60
CA PHE A 252 4.95 -20.64 6.83
C PHE A 252 5.45 -19.82 8.00
N ASP A 253 6.21 -20.45 8.88
CA ASP A 253 6.88 -19.80 10.00
C ASP A 253 8.18 -19.15 9.50
N VAL A 254 8.33 -17.86 9.72
CA VAL A 254 9.50 -17.07 9.36
C VAL A 254 10.21 -16.60 10.62
N LYS A 255 11.50 -16.94 10.73
CA LYS A 255 12.37 -16.48 11.82
C LYS A 255 13.47 -15.59 11.27
N VAL A 256 13.63 -14.43 11.89
CA VAL A 256 14.71 -13.48 11.56
C VAL A 256 15.85 -13.66 12.54
N LEU A 257 17.04 -13.92 12.02
CA LEU A 257 18.28 -13.97 12.79
C LEU A 257 19.10 -12.72 12.48
N THR A 258 19.14 -11.78 13.42
CA THR A 258 19.96 -10.58 13.33
C THR A 258 21.31 -10.80 13.99
N GLN A 259 22.36 -10.18 13.48
CA GLN A 259 23.67 -10.21 14.12
C GLN A 259 23.61 -9.54 15.51
N LEU A 260 24.15 -10.20 16.54
CA LEU A 260 24.28 -9.60 17.87
C LEU A 260 25.24 -8.41 17.78
N VAL A 261 24.73 -7.20 17.96
CA VAL A 261 25.58 -6.01 18.04
C VAL A 261 26.29 -6.05 19.40
N SER A 262 27.56 -6.42 19.38
CA SER A 262 28.44 -6.26 20.54
C SER A 262 28.49 -4.77 20.89
N ILE A 263 27.90 -4.38 22.02
CA ILE A 263 28.12 -3.03 22.57
C ILE A 263 29.60 -3.00 22.97
N VAL A 264 30.46 -2.50 22.09
CA VAL A 264 31.81 -2.11 22.46
C VAL A 264 31.62 -0.91 23.38
N CYS A 265 31.66 -1.16 24.69
CA CYS A 265 31.77 -0.13 25.70
C CYS A 265 33.07 0.64 25.38
N GLY A 266 32.92 1.78 24.70
CA GLY A 266 34.03 2.67 24.41
C GLY A 266 34.73 2.98 25.72
N LYS A 267 36.01 2.60 25.80
CA LYS A 267 36.88 2.99 26.90
C LYS A 267 36.80 4.51 27.03
N CYS A 268 36.39 5.00 28.20
CA CYS A 268 36.75 6.35 28.63
C CYS A 268 38.28 6.44 28.55
N GLN A 269 38.76 7.34 27.69
CA GLN A 269 40.15 7.77 27.67
C GLN A 269 40.17 9.27 27.95
#